data_AF-A0A151N8K2-F1
#
_entry.id   AF-A0A151N8K2-F1
#
_cell.length_a   1.000
_cell.length_b   1.000
_cell.length_c   1.000
_cell.angle_alpha   90.00
_cell.angle_beta   90.00
_cell.angle_gamma   90.00
#
_symmetry.space_group_name_H-M   'P 1'
#
loop_
_entity.id
_entity.type
_entity.pdbx_description
1 polymer ?
#
loop_
_entity_poly.entity_id
_entity_poly.type
_entity_poly.pdbx_seq_one_letter_code
_entity_poly.pdbx_strand_id
1 'polypeptide(L)'
;MQSIGFILVLALAGVTLGIPLNDKCSLIGLWKNDLGSEMNITAVNNVGKIFGTYLTRVSSTDKPIGVSPLRGSQQMGDQEQPTFGFTVAWVGTNLFTRV
;
A
#
# COMPACT_ATOMS: atom_id res chain seq x y z
N MET A 1 -7.12 -34.27 -56.80
CA MET A 1 -6.01 -33.87 -55.90
C MET A 1 -5.94 -32.36 -55.87
N GLN A 2 -5.73 -31.78 -54.69
CA GLN A 2 -5.63 -30.34 -54.36
C GLN A 2 -6.98 -29.59 -54.25
N SER A 3 -7.25 -28.75 -53.25
CA SER A 3 -6.65 -28.53 -51.92
C SER A 3 -7.52 -27.49 -51.19
N ILE A 4 -7.73 -27.70 -49.89
CA ILE A 4 -7.95 -26.72 -48.81
C ILE A 4 -9.19 -25.79 -48.89
N GLY A 5 -10.02 -25.88 -47.86
CA GLY A 5 -10.98 -24.84 -47.53
C GLY A 5 -11.76 -25.07 -46.23
N PHE A 6 -11.12 -25.54 -45.16
CA PHE A 6 -11.74 -25.52 -43.82
C PHE A 6 -11.29 -24.26 -43.09
N ILE A 7 -12.18 -23.28 -42.98
CA ILE A 7 -12.00 -22.17 -42.03
C ILE A 7 -12.99 -22.40 -40.88
N LEU A 8 -12.45 -22.82 -39.74
CA LEU A 8 -13.15 -22.83 -38.47
C LEU A 8 -12.63 -21.64 -37.66
N VAL A 9 -13.33 -20.51 -37.69
CA VAL A 9 -13.02 -19.38 -36.80
C VAL A 9 -13.69 -19.64 -35.47
N LEU A 10 -12.97 -20.25 -34.53
CA LEU A 10 -13.37 -20.22 -33.12
C LEU A 10 -12.89 -18.89 -32.52
N ALA A 11 -13.80 -17.94 -32.39
CA ALA A 11 -13.61 -16.75 -31.57
C ALA A 11 -14.62 -16.80 -30.42
N LEU A 12 -14.12 -17.03 -29.20
CA LEU A 12 -14.10 -16.05 -28.10
C LEU A 12 -13.68 -16.80 -26.84
N ALA A 13 -12.37 -16.83 -26.55
CA ALA A 13 -11.93 -17.10 -25.19
C ALA A 13 -12.43 -15.93 -24.34
N GLY A 14 -13.41 -16.19 -23.48
CA GLY A 14 -13.84 -15.26 -22.44
C GLY A 14 -12.68 -15.04 -21.49
N VAL A 15 -11.77 -14.13 -21.85
CA VAL A 15 -10.81 -13.57 -20.91
C VAL A 15 -11.62 -12.68 -19.98
N THR A 16 -12.15 -13.25 -18.90
CA THR A 16 -12.50 -12.45 -17.74
C THR A 16 -11.16 -12.00 -17.15
N LEU A 17 -10.61 -10.91 -17.68
CA LEU A 17 -9.70 -10.09 -16.88
C LEU A 17 -10.54 -9.70 -15.67
N GLY A 18 -10.30 -10.37 -14.54
CA GLY A 18 -10.86 -10.02 -13.27
C GLY A 18 -10.70 -8.52 -13.13
N ILE A 19 -11.83 -7.84 -13.04
CA ILE A 19 -11.95 -6.38 -12.93
C ILE A 19 -10.91 -5.95 -11.88
N PRO A 20 -10.00 -4.99 -12.17
CA PRO A 20 -9.03 -4.55 -11.19
C PRO A 20 -9.81 -4.16 -9.94
N LEU A 21 -9.48 -4.79 -8.81
CA LEU A 21 -9.87 -4.28 -7.51
C LEU A 21 -9.47 -2.80 -7.55
N ASN A 22 -10.45 -1.93 -7.32
CA ASN A 22 -10.25 -0.49 -7.42
C ASN A 22 -9.31 -0.09 -6.27
N ASP A 23 -7.99 -0.25 -6.45
CA ASP A 23 -6.91 0.00 -5.48
C ASP A 23 -6.77 1.51 -5.14
N LYS A 24 -7.71 2.33 -5.59
CA LYS A 24 -7.78 3.75 -5.26
C LYS A 24 -7.79 3.90 -3.75
N CYS A 25 -6.88 4.73 -3.25
CA CYS A 25 -6.69 4.99 -1.83
C CYS A 25 -6.28 3.76 -0.98
N SER A 26 -5.84 2.66 -1.59
CA SER A 26 -5.17 1.58 -0.85
C SER A 26 -3.89 2.12 -0.21
N LEU A 27 -3.76 1.94 1.10
CA LEU A 27 -2.56 2.35 1.83
C LEU A 27 -1.39 1.40 1.64
N ILE A 28 -1.62 0.16 1.19
CA ILE A 28 -0.55 -0.85 1.06
C ILE A 28 0.43 -0.43 -0.04
N GLY A 29 1.72 -0.36 0.31
CA GLY A 29 2.78 -0.01 -0.62
C GLY A 29 3.80 0.99 -0.06
N LEU A 30 4.62 1.51 -0.98
CA LEU A 30 5.67 2.48 -0.69
C LEU A 30 5.16 3.90 -0.91
N TRP A 31 5.44 4.76 0.06
CA TRP A 31 5.07 6.16 0.08
C TRP A 31 6.29 7.02 0.36
N LYS A 32 6.30 8.22 -0.20
CA LYS A 32 7.32 9.24 0.06
C LYS A 32 6.64 10.58 0.26
N ASN A 33 7.06 11.31 1.28
CA ASN A 33 6.58 12.68 1.50
C ASN A 33 7.52 13.73 0.88
N ASP A 34 7.12 15.00 0.95
CA ASP A 34 7.87 16.12 0.36
C ASP A 34 9.23 16.38 1.06
N LEU A 35 9.40 15.90 2.29
CA LEU A 35 10.68 15.94 3.01
C LEU A 35 11.61 14.79 2.59
N GLY A 36 11.13 13.87 1.74
CA GLY A 36 11.87 12.71 1.28
C GLY A 36 11.99 11.58 2.30
N SER A 37 11.15 11.58 3.34
CA SER A 37 10.95 10.43 4.22
C SER A 37 10.17 9.35 3.49
N GLU A 38 10.47 8.09 3.78
CA GLU A 38 9.89 6.92 3.12
C GLU A 38 9.06 6.12 4.12
N MET A 39 7.92 5.60 3.66
CA MET A 39 7.02 4.77 4.45
C MET A 39 6.65 3.52 3.64
N ASN A 40 6.68 2.37 4.27
CA ASN A 40 6.22 1.12 3.69
C ASN A 40 5.08 0.54 4.53
N ILE A 41 3.87 0.54 4.00
CA ILE A 41 2.72 -0.10 4.64
C ILE A 41 2.61 -1.52 4.07
N THR A 42 2.91 -2.50 4.91
CA THR A 42 2.99 -3.91 4.50
C THR A 42 1.66 -4.63 4.65
N ALA A 43 0.78 -4.16 5.52
CA ALA A 43 -0.53 -4.76 5.70
C ALA A 43 -1.55 -3.76 6.24
N VAL A 44 -2.78 -3.90 5.74
CA VAL A 44 -3.99 -3.43 6.40
C VAL A 44 -4.91 -4.63 6.58
N ASN A 45 -5.28 -4.97 7.82
CA ASN A 45 -6.10 -6.15 8.08
C ASN A 45 -7.60 -5.86 7.93
N ASN A 46 -8.43 -6.91 8.06
CA ASN A 46 -9.89 -6.84 7.91
C ASN A 46 -10.63 -5.97 8.95
N VAL A 47 -9.95 -5.50 10.00
CA VAL A 47 -10.49 -4.54 10.98
C VAL A 47 -9.81 -3.16 10.86
N GLY A 48 -9.08 -2.93 9.77
CA GLY A 48 -8.46 -1.66 9.45
C GLY A 48 -7.13 -1.40 10.16
N LYS A 49 -6.55 -2.35 10.89
CA LYS A 49 -5.24 -2.15 11.53
C LYS A 49 -4.14 -2.07 10.48
N ILE A 50 -3.33 -1.02 10.57
CA ILE A 50 -2.22 -0.72 9.68
C ILE A 50 -0.91 -1.20 10.33
N PHE A 51 -0.07 -1.85 9.54
CA PHE A 51 1.28 -2.26 9.91
C PHE A 51 2.27 -1.79 8.84
N GLY A 52 3.43 -1.30 9.29
CA GLY A 52 4.46 -0.86 8.36
C GLY A 52 5.73 -0.37 9.03
N THR A 53 6.54 0.30 8.24
CA THR A 53 7.77 0.97 8.68
C THR A 53 7.84 2.39 8.13
N TYR A 54 8.60 3.23 8.84
CA TYR A 54 8.86 4.61 8.49
C TYR A 54 10.37 4.87 8.59
N LEU A 55 10.96 5.43 7.53
CA LEU A 55 12.32 5.92 7.49
C LEU A 55 12.27 7.43 7.30
N THR A 56 12.50 8.17 8.39
CA THR A 56 12.52 9.64 8.32
C THR A 56 13.79 10.13 7.63
N ARG A 57 13.69 11.24 6.88
CA ARG A 57 14.85 11.98 6.36
C ARG A 57 15.41 12.98 7.36
N VAL A 58 14.59 13.42 8.32
CA VAL A 58 14.89 14.49 9.27
C VAL A 58 14.63 14.06 10.72
N SER A 59 15.39 14.60 11.66
CA SER A 59 15.29 14.31 13.11
C SER A 59 15.62 15.58 13.90
N SER A 60 14.95 15.78 15.03
CA SER A 60 15.28 16.82 16.02
C SER A 60 16.29 16.35 17.08
N THR A 61 16.75 15.10 16.99
CA THR A 61 17.71 14.49 17.90
C THR A 61 19.00 14.13 17.17
N ASP A 62 20.12 14.09 17.88
CA ASP A 62 21.42 13.65 17.36
C ASP A 62 21.56 12.13 17.29
N LYS A 63 20.47 11.38 17.52
CA LYS A 63 20.48 9.92 17.42
C LYS A 63 20.51 9.49 15.95
N PRO A 64 21.22 8.40 15.61
CA PRO A 64 21.19 7.87 14.26
C PRO A 64 19.76 7.59 13.79
N ILE A 65 19.44 8.03 12.58
CA ILE A 65 18.17 7.72 11.92
C ILE A 65 18.15 6.23 11.57
N GLY A 66 17.07 5.56 11.93
CA GLY A 66 16.83 4.16 11.59
C GLY A 66 15.39 3.89 11.18
N VAL A 67 15.18 2.74 10.51
CA VAL A 67 13.85 2.27 10.14
C VAL A 67 13.05 1.99 11.40
N SER A 68 11.93 2.70 11.55
CA SER A 68 11.10 2.68 12.74
C SER A 68 9.74 2.02 12.44
N PRO A 69 9.22 1.14 13.31
CA PRO A 69 7.91 0.54 13.10
C PRO A 69 6.79 1.59 13.22
N LEU A 70 5.75 1.44 12.39
CA LEU A 70 4.50 2.18 12.53
C LEU A 70 3.32 1.24 12.73
N ARG A 71 2.33 1.70 13.51
CA ARG A 71 1.05 1.01 13.74
C ARG A 71 -0.08 2.02 13.72
N GLY A 72 -1.19 1.65 13.09
CA GLY A 72 -2.32 2.57 12.95
C GLY A 72 -3.64 1.89 12.70
N SER A 73 -4.61 2.69 12.29
CA SER A 73 -5.93 2.23 11.87
C SER A 73 -6.46 3.09 10.72
N GLN A 74 -7.15 2.47 9.78
CA GLN A 74 -7.99 3.16 8.80
C GLN A 74 -9.47 2.92 9.10
N GLN A 75 -10.31 3.84 8.65
CA GLN A 75 -11.74 3.68 8.60
C GLN A 75 -12.12 2.48 7.72
N MET A 76 -13.11 1.73 8.17
CA MET A 76 -13.69 0.60 7.43
C MET A 76 -15.06 0.99 6.88
N GLY A 77 -15.41 0.40 5.73
CA GLY A 77 -16.67 0.63 5.03
C GLY A 77 -16.43 1.04 3.57
N ASP A 78 -17.49 1.48 2.91
CA ASP A 78 -17.50 1.74 1.47
C ASP A 78 -17.17 3.21 1.15
N GLN A 79 -16.37 3.88 2.00
CA GLN A 79 -15.95 5.26 1.72
C GLN A 79 -14.96 5.26 0.55
N GLU A 80 -15.18 6.14 -0.43
CA GLU A 80 -14.24 6.31 -1.56
C GLU A 80 -12.86 6.80 -1.10
N GLN A 81 -12.79 7.51 0.04
CA GLN A 81 -11.57 8.04 0.64
C GLN A 81 -11.59 7.80 2.16
N PRO A 82 -11.19 6.61 2.62
CA PRO A 82 -11.18 6.29 4.05
C PRO A 82 -10.14 7.13 4.78
N THR A 83 -10.52 7.72 5.93
CA THR A 83 -9.54 8.39 6.80
C THR A 83 -8.68 7.36 7.52
N PHE A 84 -7.43 7.72 7.84
CA PHE A 84 -6.52 6.86 8.58
C PHE A 84 -5.64 7.68 9.52
N GLY A 85 -5.05 7.00 10.49
CA GLY A 85 -4.03 7.57 11.36
C GLY A 85 -3.09 6.49 11.86
N PHE A 86 -1.86 6.87 12.20
CA PHE A 86 -0.85 5.94 12.68
C PHE A 86 0.11 6.58 13.68
N THR A 87 0.81 5.73 14.41
CA THR A 87 1.87 6.10 15.34
C THR A 87 3.17 5.47 14.89
N VAL A 88 4.24 6.26 14.82
CA VAL A 88 5.61 5.79 14.60
C VAL A 88 6.31 5.70 15.96
N ALA A 89 6.92 4.55 16.25
CA ALA A 89 7.77 4.37 17.41
C ALA A 89 9.23 4.45 16.98
N TRP A 90 9.92 5.55 17.32
CA TRP A 90 11.23 5.87 16.75
C TRP A 90 12.34 5.02 17.36
N VAL A 91 12.97 4.18 16.55
CA VAL A 91 14.06 3.29 16.99
C VAL A 91 15.23 4.10 17.56
N GLY A 92 15.81 3.63 18.66
CA GLY A 92 16.91 4.32 19.33
C GLY A 92 16.50 5.52 20.18
N THR A 93 15.19 5.78 20.32
CA THR A 93 14.64 6.84 21.19
C THR A 93 13.42 6.32 21.97
N ASN A 94 12.91 7.12 22.91
CA ASN A 94 11.63 6.88 23.59
C ASN A 94 10.50 7.77 23.02
N LEU A 95 10.70 8.33 21.82
CA LEU A 95 9.76 9.26 21.20
C LEU A 95 8.76 8.52 20.33
N PHE A 96 7.57 9.12 20.23
CA PHE A 96 6.49 8.68 19.35
C PHE A 96 5.94 9.88 18.58
N THR A 97 5.60 9.67 17.32
CA THR A 97 4.89 10.66 16.50
C THR A 97 3.55 10.08 16.06
N ARG A 98 2.49 10.88 16.14
CA ARG A 98 1.16 10.56 15.60
C ARG A 98 0.92 11.37 14.35
N VAL A 99 0.33 10.72 13.35
CA VAL A 99 -0.16 11.29 12.09
C VAL A 99 -1.63 10.93 11.95
#